data_AF-A0A374HXV7-F1
#
_entry.id   AF-A0A374HXV7-F1
#
_cell.length_a   1.000
_cell.length_b   1.000
_cell.length_c   1.000
_cell.angle_alpha   90.00
_cell.angle_beta   90.00
_cell.angle_gamma   90.00
#
_symmetry.space_group_name_H-M   'P 1'
#
loop_
_entity.id
_entity.type
_entity.pdbx_description
1 polymer ?
#
loop_
_entity_poly.entity_id
_entity_poly.type
_entity_poly.pdbx_seq_one_letter_code
_entity_poly.pdbx_strand_id
1 'polypeptide(L)' 'MNRLENTHRYDDIIDLPHPVSKKHPQMPSEDRAAQFSPFAALTGYERAIREKEMQHEERMMLGEGISRETYDSE' A
#
# COMPACT_ATOMS: atom_id res chain seq x y z
N MET A 1 2.57 2.51 31.81
CA MET A 1 2.42 3.69 30.94
C MET A 1 3.72 3.84 30.16
N ASN A 2 3.77 3.28 28.95
CA ASN A 2 4.95 3.40 28.10
C ASN A 2 4.94 4.78 27.45
N ARG A 3 5.98 5.57 27.73
CA ARG A 3 6.24 6.84 27.06
C ARG A 3 6.59 6.49 25.61
N LEU A 4 5.76 6.93 24.64
CA LEU A 4 6.20 7.04 23.26
C LEU A 4 7.32 8.08 23.26
N GLU A 5 8.57 7.62 23.21
CA GLU A 5 9.71 8.51 23.02
C GLU A 5 9.49 9.28 21.73
N ASN A 6 9.58 10.60 21.79
CA ASN A 6 9.30 11.45 20.64
C ASN A 6 10.48 11.36 19.67
N THR A 7 10.37 10.47 18.69
CA THR A 7 11.43 10.20 17.71
C THR A 7 11.42 11.25 16.59
N HIS A 8 11.63 12.52 16.94
CA HIS A 8 11.80 13.67 16.02
C HIS A 8 13.09 13.59 15.17
N ARG A 9 13.61 12.38 14.96
CA ARG A 9 14.90 12.12 14.31
C ARG A 9 14.89 12.41 12.81
N TYR A 10 13.71 12.62 12.23
CA TYR A 10 13.51 12.74 10.78
C TYR A 10 12.58 13.91 10.40
N ASP A 11 12.27 14.81 11.34
CA ASP A 11 11.42 15.99 11.11
C ASP A 11 12.00 16.92 10.05
N ASP A 12 13.32 16.91 9.90
CA ASP A 12 14.07 17.68 8.92
C ASP A 12 13.90 17.17 7.47
N ILE A 13 13.42 15.93 7.29
CA ILE A 13 13.25 15.30 5.98
C ILE A 13 11.80 15.01 5.59
N ILE A 14 10.83 15.14 6.50
CA ILE A 14 9.43 14.74 6.26
C ILE A 14 8.72 15.62 5.21
N ASP A 15 9.07 16.91 5.16
CA ASP A 15 8.49 17.89 4.23
C ASP A 15 9.33 18.08 2.97
N LEU A 16 10.41 17.30 2.79
CA LEU A 16 11.25 17.40 1.61
C LEU A 16 10.52 16.84 0.38
N PRO A 17 10.71 17.45 -0.80
CA PRO A 17 10.13 16.94 -2.03
C PRO A 17 10.65 15.52 -2.31
N HIS A 18 9.74 14.63 -2.70
CA HIS A 18 10.12 13.27 -3.06
C HIS A 18 11.05 13.26 -4.28
N PRO A 19 12.26 12.68 -4.19
CA PRO A 19 13.21 12.70 -5.28
C PRO A 19 12.75 11.74 -6.40
N VAL A 20 12.44 12.30 -7.57
CA VAL A 20 12.15 11.53 -8.78
C VAL A 20 13.39 11.49 -9.67
N SER A 21 13.82 10.28 -10.03
CA SER A 21 14.99 10.11 -10.91
C SER A 21 14.69 10.66 -12.31
N LYS A 22 15.57 11.56 -12.79
CA LYS A 22 15.51 12.07 -14.18
C LYS A 22 16.00 11.06 -15.21
N LYS A 23 16.85 10.11 -14.78
CA LYS A 23 17.49 9.12 -15.65
C LYS A 23 16.68 7.83 -15.76
N HIS A 24 16.05 7.42 -14.66
CA HIS A 24 15.27 6.19 -14.57
C HIS A 24 13.82 6.58 -14.27
N PRO A 25 13.00 6.83 -15.31
CA PRO A 25 11.60 7.17 -15.11
C PRO A 25 10.89 6.06 -14.34
N GLN A 26 9.87 6.44 -13.57
CA GLN A 26 9.04 5.46 -12.88
C GLN A 26 8.26 4.62 -13.88
N MET A 27 8.09 3.34 -13.56
CA MET A 27 7.29 2.42 -14.36
C MET A 27 5.80 2.83 -14.32
N PRO A 28 5.12 2.93 -15.48
CA PRO A 28 3.68 3.18 -15.55
C PRO A 28 2.86 2.17 -14.73
N SER A 29 1.65 2.53 -14.30
CA SER A 29 0.74 1.64 -13.56
C SER A 29 0.44 0.36 -14.31
N GLU A 30 0.25 0.46 -15.62
CA GLU A 30 -0.14 -0.64 -16.49
C GLU A 30 1.00 -1.66 -16.60
N ASP A 31 2.23 -1.18 -16.77
CA ASP A 31 3.43 -2.02 -16.80
C ASP A 31 3.71 -2.67 -15.44
N ARG A 32 3.40 -1.98 -14.33
CA ARG A 32 3.44 -2.60 -12.99
C ARG A 32 2.41 -3.71 -12.87
N ALA A 33 1.19 -3.53 -13.39
CA ALA A 33 0.15 -4.55 -13.35
C ALA A 33 0.52 -5.79 -14.16
N ALA A 34 1.33 -5.64 -15.22
CA ALA A 34 1.80 -6.75 -16.04
C ALA A 34 2.64 -7.79 -15.26
N GLN A 35 3.20 -7.44 -14.10
CA GLN A 35 3.86 -8.39 -13.20
C GLN A 35 2.90 -9.47 -12.68
N PHE A 36 1.59 -9.16 -12.63
CA PHE A 36 0.53 -10.08 -12.22
C PHE A 36 -0.13 -10.79 -13.41
N SER A 37 0.28 -10.49 -14.66
CA SER A 37 -0.20 -11.18 -15.87
C SER A 37 -0.11 -12.72 -15.84
N PRO A 38 0.90 -13.36 -15.22
CA PRO A 38 0.96 -14.82 -15.12
C PRO A 38 -0.28 -15.45 -14.47
N PHE A 39 -0.99 -14.72 -13.62
CA PHE A 39 -2.19 -15.19 -12.95
C PHE A 39 -3.48 -14.90 -13.73
N ALA A 40 -3.42 -14.13 -14.82
CA ALA A 40 -4.60 -13.77 -15.62
C ALA A 40 -5.25 -14.99 -16.31
N ALA A 41 -4.48 -16.07 -16.54
CA ALA A 41 -4.99 -17.31 -17.11
C ALA A 41 -5.71 -18.21 -16.07
N LEU A 42 -5.60 -17.91 -14.78
CA LEU A 42 -6.29 -18.66 -13.73
C LEU A 42 -7.76 -18.26 -13.70
N THR A 43 -8.57 -19.02 -14.44
CA THR A 43 -10.03 -18.96 -14.33
C THR A 43 -10.49 -19.58 -12.99
N GLY A 44 -11.51 -19.00 -12.36
CA GLY A 44 -12.13 -19.54 -11.13
C GLY A 44 -11.80 -18.81 -9.82
N TYR A 45 -10.92 -17.80 -9.84
CA TYR A 45 -10.61 -16.96 -8.68
C TYR A 45 -11.50 -15.71 -8.57
N GLU A 46 -12.42 -15.50 -9.50
CA GLU A 46 -13.29 -14.32 -9.55
C GLU A 46 -14.11 -14.18 -8.27
N ARG A 47 -14.56 -15.32 -7.70
CA ARG A 47 -15.24 -15.35 -6.41
C ARG A 47 -14.33 -14.91 -5.26
N ALA A 48 -13.09 -15.40 -5.22
CA ALA A 48 -12.15 -15.05 -4.16
C ALA A 48 -11.74 -13.57 -4.22
N ILE A 49 -11.60 -13.02 -5.43
CA ILE A 49 -11.36 -11.58 -5.65
C ILE A 49 -12.55 -10.76 -5.15
N ARG A 50 -13.77 -11.11 -5.55
CA ARG A 50 -15.02 -10.46 -5.08
C ARG A 50 -15.17 -10.51 -3.56
N GLU A 51 -14.92 -11.67 -2.96
CA GLU A 51 -14.96 -11.83 -1.50
C GLU A 51 -13.95 -10.90 -0.81
N LYS A 52 -12.75 -10.75 -1.39
CA LYS A 52 -11.73 -9.84 -0.86
C LYS A 52 -12.09 -8.36 -1.04
N GLU A 53 -12.70 -7.99 -2.17
CA GLU A 53 -13.22 -6.64 -2.38
C GLU A 53 -14.25 -6.28 -1.31
N MET A 54 -15.25 -7.15 -1.07
CA MET A 54 -16.27 -6.90 -0.04
C MET A 54 -15.66 -6.78 1.37
N GLN A 55 -14.73 -7.68 1.74
CA GLN A 55 -14.03 -7.61 3.03
C GLN A 55 -13.24 -6.31 3.19
N HIS A 56 -12.64 -5.82 2.10
CA HIS A 56 -11.92 -4.56 2.11
C HIS A 56 -12.87 -3.37 2.30
N GLU A 57 -13.96 -3.32 1.54
CA GLU A 57 -14.98 -2.28 1.67
C GLU A 57 -15.61 -2.25 3.07
N GLU A 58 -15.92 -3.41 3.64
CA GLU A 58 -16.44 -3.56 5.00
C GLU A 58 -15.44 -3.00 6.04
N ARG A 59 -14.15 -3.36 5.94
CA ARG A 59 -13.11 -2.80 6.82
C ARG A 59 -12.98 -1.30 6.70
N MET A 60 -13.05 -0.76 5.48
CA MET A 60 -12.98 0.69 5.25
C MET A 60 -14.19 1.40 5.86
N MET A 61 -15.39 0.81 5.76
CA MET A 61 -16.61 1.35 6.39
C MET A 61 -16.57 1.29 7.92
N LEU A 62 -15.97 0.24 8.50
CA LEU A 62 -15.76 0.10 9.93
C LEU A 62 -14.66 1.02 10.48
N GLY A 63 -13.99 1.80 9.62
CA GLY A 63 -12.86 2.65 10.02
C GLY A 63 -11.58 1.86 10.34
N GLU A 64 -11.57 0.54 10.10
CA GLU A 64 -10.43 -0.37 10.20
C GLU A 64 -9.61 -0.43 8.90
N GLY A 65 -9.75 0.63 8.10
CA GLY A 65 -8.88 0.86 6.96
C GLY A 65 -7.43 0.84 7.41
N ILE A 66 -6.58 0.22 6.59
CA ILE A 66 -5.14 0.21 6.85
C ILE A 66 -4.66 1.66 6.80
N SER A 67 -4.46 2.27 7.96
CA SER A 67 -3.68 3.49 8.06
C SER A 67 -2.21 3.13 7.91
N ARG A 68 -1.40 4.05 7.40
CA ARG A 68 0.05 3.86 7.23
C ARG A 68 0.75 3.36 8.51
N GLU A 69 0.16 3.61 9.67
CA GLU A 69 0.61 3.23 11.01
C GLU A 69 0.52 1.72 11.30
N THR A 70 -0.36 0.96 10.63
CA THR A 70 -0.56 -0.47 10.92
C THR A 70 0.47 -1.40 10.24
N TYR A 71 1.35 -0.86 9.38
CA TYR A 71 2.38 -1.62 8.67
C TYR A 71 3.73 -1.68 9.41
N ASP A 72 3.99 -0.74 10.33
CA ASP A 72 5.26 -0.66 11.07
C ASP A 72 5.27 -1.52 12.36
N SER A 73 4.24 -2.36 12.56
CA SER A 73 4.07 -3.20 13.75
C SER A 73 4.42 -4.70 13.57
N GLU A 74 5.10 -5.06 12.47
CA GLU A 74 5.72 -6.40 12.28
C GLU A 74 7.25 -6.34 12.31
#